data_AF-A0A7R9KIW1-F1
#
_entry.id   AF-A0A7R9KIW1-F1
#
_cell.length_a   1.000
_cell.length_b   1.000
_cell.length_c   1.000
_cell.angle_alpha   90.00
_cell.angle_beta   90.00
_cell.angle_gamma   90.00
#
_symmetry.space_group_name_H-M   'P 1'
#
loop_
_entity.id
_entity.type
_entity.pdbx_description
1 polymer ?
#
loop_
_entity_poly.entity_id
_entity_poly.type
_entity_poly.pdbx_seq_one_letter_code
_entity_poly.pdbx_strand_id
1 'polypeptide(L)'
;MGERAMDLICALLKSLSSSAIVTLDQLKNGFYRVFEEMPEISIDVPHAYTMLEKFALKCEKEGFIPNDVLKNLPSRGRKRFVSEGDGGRVKDDVY
;
A
#
# COMPACT_ATOMS: atom_id res chain seq x y z
N MET A 1 14.34 6.03 -10.68
CA MET A 1 13.59 5.16 -11.62
C MET A 1 12.18 4.83 -11.11
N GLY A 2 11.99 4.55 -9.81
CA GLY A 2 10.68 4.19 -9.25
C GLY A 2 9.59 5.27 -9.29
N GLU A 3 9.91 6.56 -9.05
CA GLU A 3 8.89 7.63 -9.03
C GLU A 3 8.19 7.82 -10.38
N ARG A 4 8.94 7.90 -11.48
CA ARG A 4 8.33 8.03 -12.82
C ARG A 4 7.38 6.88 -13.14
N ALA A 5 7.77 5.65 -12.79
CA ALA A 5 6.89 4.49 -12.99
C ALA A 5 5.63 4.61 -12.15
N MET A 6 5.76 5.01 -10.88
CA MET A 6 4.65 5.26 -9.97
C MET A 6 3.67 6.31 -10.53
N ASP A 7 4.19 7.40 -11.08
CA ASP A 7 3.40 8.48 -11.69
C ASP A 7 2.62 7.99 -12.92
N LEU A 8 3.29 7.27 -13.81
CA LEU A 8 2.67 6.74 -15.04
C LEU A 8 1.61 5.70 -14.73
N ILE A 9 1.85 4.81 -13.76
CA ILE A 9 0.86 3.80 -13.34
C ILE A 9 -0.34 4.50 -12.69
N CYS A 10 -0.13 5.49 -11.82
CA CYS A 10 -1.21 6.25 -11.20
C CYS A 10 -2.08 6.96 -12.25
N ALA A 11 -1.45 7.63 -13.23
CA ALA A 11 -2.14 8.28 -14.33
C ALA A 11 -2.96 7.30 -15.18
N LEU A 12 -2.40 6.12 -15.48
CA LEU A 12 -3.09 5.07 -16.21
C LEU A 12 -4.33 4.57 -15.45
N LEU A 13 -4.19 4.20 -14.18
CA LEU A 13 -5.31 3.69 -13.38
C LEU A 13 -6.41 4.74 -13.20
N LYS A 14 -6.04 6.01 -12.99
CA LYS A 14 -6.98 7.13 -12.96
C LYS A 14 -7.77 7.22 -14.27
N SER A 15 -7.08 7.15 -15.41
CA SER A 15 -7.72 7.19 -16.72
C SER A 15 -8.70 6.03 -16.93
N LEU A 16 -8.30 4.81 -16.57
CA LEU A 16 -9.13 3.61 -16.72
C LEU A 16 -10.36 3.62 -15.81
N SER A 17 -10.21 4.13 -14.58
CA SER A 17 -11.32 4.33 -13.64
C SER A 17 -12.29 5.40 -14.14
N SER A 18 -11.76 6.56 -14.59
CA SER A 18 -12.58 7.68 -15.08
C SER A 18 -13.36 7.32 -16.35
N SER A 19 -12.83 6.43 -17.19
CA SER A 19 -13.50 5.93 -18.40
C SER A 19 -14.41 4.73 -18.13
N ALA A 20 -14.61 4.32 -16.88
CA ALA A 20 -15.38 3.13 -16.47
C ALA A 20 -14.92 1.81 -17.14
N ILE A 21 -13.67 1.75 -17.62
CA ILE A 21 -13.08 0.52 -18.18
C ILE A 21 -12.72 -0.45 -17.04
N VAL A 22 -12.24 0.11 -15.93
CA VAL A 22 -12.02 -0.63 -14.69
C VAL A 22 -13.01 -0.10 -13.67
N THR A 23 -13.91 -0.96 -13.21
CA THR A 23 -14.90 -0.59 -12.19
C THR A 23 -14.23 -0.36 -10.84
N LEU A 24 -14.91 0.38 -9.95
CA LEU A 24 -14.43 0.61 -8.59
C LEU A 24 -14.14 -0.71 -7.86
N ASP A 25 -15.03 -1.69 -7.95
CA ASP A 25 -14.86 -2.99 -7.31
C ASP A 25 -13.67 -3.76 -7.89
N GLN A 26 -13.47 -3.73 -9.21
CA GLN A 26 -12.30 -4.34 -9.85
C GLN A 26 -11.00 -3.70 -9.36
N LEU A 27 -10.98 -2.37 -9.23
CA LEU A 27 -9.82 -1.65 -8.76
C LEU A 27 -9.51 -2.01 -7.30
N LYS A 28 -10.53 -1.99 -6.41
CA LYS A 28 -10.39 -2.36 -5.00
C LYS A 28 -9.84 -3.78 -4.84
N ASN A 29 -10.43 -4.74 -5.57
CA ASN A 29 -9.98 -6.13 -5.55
C ASN A 29 -8.55 -6.27 -6.07
N GLY A 30 -8.14 -5.45 -7.05
CA GLY A 30 -6.76 -5.38 -7.52
C GLY A 30 -5.78 -4.94 -6.42
N PHE A 31 -6.13 -3.91 -5.64
CA PHE A 31 -5.31 -3.48 -4.50
C PHE A 31 -5.24 -4.54 -3.40
N TYR A 32 -6.36 -5.17 -3.05
CA TYR A 32 -6.39 -6.22 -2.03
C TYR A 32 -5.54 -7.43 -2.40
N ARG A 33 -5.53 -7.84 -3.67
CA ARG A 33 -4.61 -8.88 -4.15
C ARG A 33 -3.15 -8.50 -3.95
N VAL A 34 -2.77 -7.25 -4.20
CA VAL A 34 -1.39 -6.78 -3.94
C VAL A 34 -1.11 -6.81 -2.44
N PHE A 35 -2.08 -6.42 -1.60
CA PHE A 35 -1.92 -6.41 -0.15
C PHE A 35 -1.67 -7.81 0.43
N GLU A 36 -2.40 -8.81 -0.07
CA GLU A 36 -2.27 -10.22 0.30
C GLU A 36 -0.90 -10.79 -0.09
N GLU A 37 -0.38 -10.42 -1.27
CA GLU A 37 0.92 -10.88 -1.79
C GLU A 37 2.12 -10.09 -1.25
N MET A 38 1.91 -9.05 -0.44
CA MET A 38 3.00 -8.23 0.08
C MET A 38 4.11 -8.98 0.83
N PRO A 39 3.82 -10.04 1.62
CA PRO A 39 4.87 -10.83 2.25
C PRO A 39 5.84 -11.42 1.22
N GLU A 40 5.32 -12.03 0.16
CA GLU A 40 6.10 -12.63 -0.94
C GLU A 40 6.83 -11.56 -1.75
N ILE A 41 6.14 -10.48 -2.16
CA ILE A 41 6.75 -9.36 -2.90
C ILE A 41 7.93 -8.76 -2.13
N SER A 42 7.85 -8.71 -0.80
CA SER A 42 8.88 -8.11 0.04
C SER A 42 10.17 -8.93 0.17
N ILE A 43 10.16 -10.21 -0.24
CA ILE A 43 11.34 -11.07 -0.31
C ILE A 43 12.30 -10.55 -1.38
N ASP A 44 11.77 -10.22 -2.55
CA ASP A 44 12.55 -9.69 -3.68
C ASP A 44 12.78 -8.18 -3.57
N VAL A 45 11.81 -7.45 -3.00
CA VAL A 45 11.84 -5.99 -2.89
C VAL A 45 11.74 -5.54 -1.42
N PRO A 46 12.87 -5.31 -0.72
CA PRO A 46 12.87 -5.00 0.71
C PRO A 46 12.04 -3.76 1.10
N HIS A 47 11.91 -2.79 0.18
CA HIS A 47 11.18 -1.54 0.39
C HIS A 47 9.73 -1.58 -0.12
N ALA A 48 9.20 -2.75 -0.50
CA ALA A 48 7.90 -2.88 -1.15
C ALA A 48 6.76 -2.24 -0.34
N TYR A 49 6.72 -2.45 0.97
CA TYR A 49 5.66 -1.91 1.84
C TYR A 49 5.63 -0.37 1.82
N THR A 50 6.78 0.28 1.95
CA THR A 50 6.88 1.74 1.88
C THR A 50 6.54 2.27 0.49
N MET A 51 6.89 1.52 -0.57
CA MET A 51 6.51 1.89 -1.94
C MET A 51 5.00 1.76 -2.15
N LEU A 52 4.38 0.69 -1.66
CA LEU A 52 2.94 0.46 -1.72
C LEU A 52 2.17 1.56 -0.98
N GLU A 53 2.57 1.88 0.24
CA GLU A 53 1.95 2.95 1.05
C GLU A 53 1.99 4.29 0.31
N LYS A 54 3.17 4.70 -0.20
CA LYS A 54 3.31 5.92 -1.01
C LYS A 54 2.42 5.90 -2.25
N PHE A 55 2.35 4.78 -2.94
CA PHE A 55 1.54 4.63 -4.14
C PHE A 55 0.05 4.70 -3.84
N ALA A 56 -0.42 4.02 -2.79
CA ALA A 56 -1.82 4.02 -2.39
C ALA A 56 -2.27 5.42 -1.95
N LEU A 57 -1.48 6.14 -1.14
CA LEU A 57 -1.74 7.53 -0.76
C LEU A 57 -1.79 8.46 -1.97
N LYS A 58 -0.91 8.25 -2.95
CA LYS A 58 -0.93 9.01 -4.20
C LYS A 58 -2.24 8.76 -4.97
N CYS A 59 -2.66 7.52 -5.08
CA CYS A 59 -3.87 7.16 -5.80
C CYS A 59 -5.15 7.67 -5.11
N GLU A 60 -5.19 7.65 -3.76
CA GLU A 60 -6.30 8.25 -2.99
C GLU A 60 -6.36 9.76 -3.20
N LYS A 61 -5.21 10.45 -3.16
CA LYS A 61 -5.12 11.89 -3.45
C LYS A 61 -5.63 12.24 -4.85
N GLU A 62 -5.45 11.36 -5.83
CA GLU A 62 -5.96 11.52 -7.19
C GLU A 62 -7.47 11.19 -7.32
N GLY A 63 -8.09 10.68 -6.27
CA GLY A 63 -9.55 10.58 -6.11
C GLY A 63 -10.21 9.36 -6.76
N PHE A 64 -9.44 8.38 -7.23
CA PHE A 64 -9.98 7.19 -7.90
C PHE A 64 -9.96 5.93 -7.03
N ILE A 65 -9.46 6.04 -5.79
CA ILE A 65 -9.48 4.97 -4.79
C ILE A 65 -10.17 5.48 -3.53
N PRO A 66 -11.09 4.69 -2.95
CA PRO A 66 -11.80 5.09 -1.75
C PRO A 66 -10.94 4.88 -0.49
N ASN A 67 -11.20 5.69 0.53
CA ASN A 67 -10.48 5.69 1.80
C ASN A 67 -10.51 4.34 2.55
N ASP A 68 -11.49 3.47 2.27
CA ASP A 68 -11.52 2.12 2.86
C ASP A 68 -10.36 1.25 2.37
N VAL A 69 -9.85 1.44 1.15
CA VAL A 69 -8.67 0.71 0.67
C VAL A 69 -7.43 1.10 1.49
N LEU A 70 -7.25 2.39 1.81
CA LEU A 70 -6.13 2.84 2.63
C LEU A 70 -6.15 2.23 4.04
N LYS A 71 -7.34 2.08 4.63
CA LYS A 71 -7.50 1.48 5.96
C LYS A 71 -7.09 0.00 6.00
N ASN A 72 -7.06 -0.66 4.86
CA ASN A 72 -6.66 -2.07 4.72
C ASN A 72 -5.20 -2.22 4.28
N LEU A 73 -4.41 -1.15 4.23
CA LEU A 73 -2.99 -1.24 3.89
C LEU A 73 -2.26 -2.17 4.87
N PRO A 74 -1.49 -3.15 4.37
CA PRO A 74 -0.76 -4.05 5.24
C PRO A 74 0.46 -3.32 5.81
N SER A 75 0.69 -3.45 7.11
CA SER A 75 1.94 -3.00 7.73
C SER A 75 2.91 -4.18 7.79
N ARG A 76 4.17 -3.94 7.40
CA ARG A 76 5.22 -4.92 7.69
C ARG A 76 5.40 -4.92 9.19
N GLY A 77 4.90 -5.95 9.87
CA GLY A 77 5.10 -6.14 11.30
C GLY A 77 6.58 -5.99 11.62
N ARG A 78 6.99 -4.82 12.12
CA ARG A 78 8.35 -4.66 12.61
C ARG A 78 8.44 -5.61 13.78
N LYS A 79 9.25 -6.66 13.66
CA LYS A 79 9.76 -7.41 14.82
C LYS A 79 10.62 -6.44 15.64
N ARG A 80 9.96 -5.54 16.36
CA ARG A 80 10.55 -4.78 17.46
C ARG A 80 10.67 -5.80 18.59
N PHE A 81 11.72 -6.61 18.52
CA PHE A 81 12.21 -7.25 19.72
C PHE A 81 12.61 -6.10 20.64
N VAL A 82 11.87 -5.92 21.73
CA VAL A 82 12.42 -5.22 22.89
C VAL A 82 13.60 -6.07 23.36
N SER A 83 14.77 -5.47 23.59
CA SER A 83 15.79 -6.16 24.40
C SER A 83 15.14 -6.49 25.74
N GLU A 84 15.46 -7.65 26.31
CA GLU A 84 14.74 -8.30 27.42
C GLU A 84 14.50 -7.44 28.68
N GLY A 85 15.07 -6.23 28.78
CA GLY A 85 14.98 -5.34 29.93
C GLY A 85 13.78 -4.39 30.02
N ASP A 86 12.90 -4.27 29.01
CA ASP A 86 11.84 -3.23 28.99
C ASP A 86 10.39 -3.77 28.94
N GLY A 87 10.13 -4.90 29.60
CA GLY A 87 8.78 -5.29 30.01
C GLY A 87 7.75 -5.57 28.90
N GLY A 88 8.20 -5.84 27.66
CA GLY A 88 7.30 -6.37 26.62
C GLY A 88 6.21 -5.41 26.15
N ARG A 89 6.33 -4.10 26.33
CA ARG A 89 5.37 -3.16 25.75
C ARG A 89 5.63 -3.00 24.25
N VAL A 90 4.62 -3.35 23.45
CA VAL A 90 4.59 -3.02 22.02
C VAL A 90 4.61 -1.50 21.92
N LYS A 91 5.60 -0.94 21.21
CA LYS A 91 5.62 0.50 20.91
C LYS A 91 4.47 0.77 19.94
N ASP A 92 3.40 1.37 20.45
CA ASP A 92 2.29 1.86 19.65
C ASP A 92 2.86 2.74 18.53
N ASP A 93 2.52 2.39 17.29
CA ASP A 93 2.84 3.20 16.13
C ASP A 93 1.87 4.39 16.12
N VAL A 94 2.14 5.36 17.00
CA VAL A 94 1.53 6.69 16.96
C VAL A 94 2.24 7.45 15.85
N TYR A 95 1.56 7.65 14.72
CA TYR A 95 1.88 8.70 13.76
C TYR A 95 1.34 10.04 14.27
#